data_AF-A0A0C5WMC4-F1
#
_entry.id   AF-A0A0C5WMC4-F1
#
_cell.length_a   1.000
_cell.length_b   1.000
_cell.length_c   1.000
_cell.angle_alpha   90.00
_cell.angle_beta   90.00
_cell.angle_gamma   90.00
#
_symmetry.space_group_name_H-M   'P 1'
#
loop_
_entity.id
_entity.type
_entity.pdbx_description
1 polymer ?
#
loop_
_entity_poly.entity_id
_entity_poly.type
_entity_poly.pdbx_seq_one_letter_code
_entity_poly.pdbx_strand_id
1 'polypeptide(L)' 'MYVKTIAASMKRQDLIPKAARKFKCTTDSKHKMPVASNLLAQDFNATAPNQKWAGDITYVATSEG' A
#
# COMPACT_ATOMS: atom_id res chain seq x y z
N MET A 1 -10.30 -40.56 -11.01
CA MET A 1 -9.57 -39.28 -11.11
C MET A 1 -9.97 -38.43 -9.91
N TYR A 2 -9.07 -38.17 -8.96
CA TYR A 2 -9.41 -37.41 -7.74
C TYR A 2 -9.36 -35.91 -8.04
N VAL A 3 -10.51 -35.24 -8.00
CA VAL A 3 -10.59 -33.81 -8.27
C VAL A 3 -10.24 -33.05 -6.99
N LYS A 4 -9.06 -32.43 -6.95
CA LYS A 4 -8.64 -31.52 -5.87
C LYS A 4 -9.29 -30.16 -6.08
N THR A 5 -10.47 -29.95 -5.49
CA THR A 5 -11.14 -28.64 -5.53
C THR A 5 -10.61 -27.72 -4.44
N ILE A 6 -10.65 -26.41 -4.70
CA ILE A 6 -10.32 -25.37 -3.70
C ILE A 6 -11.22 -25.53 -2.47
N ALA A 7 -12.50 -25.81 -2.66
CA ALA A 7 -13.46 -26.03 -1.58
C ALA A 7 -13.05 -27.18 -0.63
N ALA A 8 -12.60 -28.32 -1.18
CA ALA A 8 -12.12 -29.43 -0.38
C ALA A 8 -10.84 -29.07 0.39
N SER A 9 -9.94 -28.29 -0.21
CA SER A 9 -8.72 -27.82 0.42
C SER A 9 -8.98 -26.83 1.56
N MET A 10 -9.94 -25.92 1.39
CA MET A 10 -10.35 -24.95 2.41
C MET A 10 -10.99 -25.64 3.60
N LYS A 11 -11.88 -26.62 3.36
CA LYS A 11 -12.51 -27.43 4.42
C LYS A 11 -11.49 -28.20 5.25
N ARG A 12 -10.47 -28.79 4.62
CA ARG A 12 -9.41 -29.54 5.32
C ARG A 12 -8.55 -28.65 6.24
N GLN A 13 -8.47 -27.36 5.94
CA GLN A 13 -7.61 -26.40 6.65
C GLN A 13 -8.41 -25.47 7.56
N ASP A 14 -9.71 -25.72 7.74
CA ASP A 14 -10.62 -24.86 8.51
C ASP A 14 -10.58 -23.39 8.08
N LEU A 15 -10.34 -23.14 6.78
CA LEU A 15 -10.26 -21.80 6.21
C LEU A 15 -11.66 -21.30 5.82
N ILE A 16 -12.00 -20.12 6.31
CA ILE A 16 -13.25 -19.42 5.98
C ILE A 16 -12.93 -18.36 4.93
N PRO A 17 -13.66 -18.30 3.79
CA PRO A 17 -13.48 -17.22 2.83
C PRO A 17 -13.89 -15.88 3.46
N LYS A 18 -12.99 -14.90 3.40
CA LYS A 18 -13.27 -13.53 3.79
C LYS A 18 -13.28 -12.66 2.54
N ALA A 19 -14.40 -11.98 2.30
CA ALA A 19 -14.47 -11.00 1.22
C ALA A 19 -13.43 -9.89 1.47
N ALA A 20 -12.64 -9.58 0.45
CA ALA A 20 -11.73 -8.44 0.52
C ALA A 20 -12.53 -7.14 0.67
N ARG A 21 -12.04 -6.21 1.49
CA ARG A 21 -12.62 -4.85 1.54
C ARG A 21 -12.43 -4.22 0.17
N LYS A 22 -13.45 -3.52 -0.34
CA LYS A 22 -13.34 -2.78 -1.60
C LYS A 22 -12.18 -1.80 -1.51
N PHE A 23 -11.21 -1.93 -2.41
CA PHE A 23 -10.13 -0.97 -2.55
C PHE A 23 -10.71 0.39 -2.95
N LYS A 24 -10.33 1.44 -2.22
CA LYS A 24 -10.63 2.83 -2.58
C LYS A 24 -9.31 3.48 -2.97
N CYS A 25 -9.20 3.89 -4.23
CA CYS A 25 -8.08 4.71 -4.68
C CYS A 25 -8.24 6.10 -4.03
N THR A 26 -7.36 6.43 -3.09
CA THR A 26 -7.36 7.74 -2.40
C THR A 26 -6.54 8.79 -3.14
N THR A 27 -5.83 8.39 -4.20
CA THR A 27 -4.92 9.26 -4.94
C THR A 27 -5.41 9.41 -6.37
N ASP A 28 -5.54 10.64 -6.85
CA ASP A 28 -5.73 10.93 -8.26
C ASP A 28 -4.36 11.01 -8.96
N SER A 29 -3.76 9.85 -9.19
CA SER A 29 -2.48 9.72 -9.89
C SER A 29 -2.60 9.81 -11.42
N LYS A 30 -3.82 9.92 -11.96
CA LYS A 30 -4.10 10.02 -13.41
C LYS A 30 -4.59 11.42 -13.80
N HIS A 31 -4.06 12.45 -13.15
CA HIS A 31 -4.37 13.84 -13.50
C HIS A 31 -3.54 14.33 -14.69
N LYS A 32 -4.06 15.31 -15.43
CA LYS A 32 -3.34 15.97 -16.53
C LYS A 32 -2.46 17.14 -16.08
N MET A 33 -2.42 17.42 -14.77
CA MET A 33 -1.60 18.49 -14.22
C MET A 33 -0.10 18.15 -14.32
N PRO A 34 0.78 19.16 -14.43
CA PRO A 34 2.22 18.95 -14.40
C PRO A 34 2.66 18.23 -13.11
N VAL A 35 3.50 17.22 -13.26
CA VAL A 35 4.15 16.54 -12.13
C VAL A 35 5.44 17.30 -11.81
N ALA A 36 5.66 17.64 -10.53
CA ALA A 36 6.91 18.26 -10.11
C ALA A 36 8.09 17.31 -10.35
N SER A 37 9.25 17.87 -10.72
CA SER A 37 10.46 17.07 -10.93
C SER A 37 10.91 16.39 -9.63
N ASN A 38 11.34 15.13 -9.73
CA ASN A 38 11.94 14.43 -8.60
C ASN A 38 13.39 14.92 -8.39
N LEU A 39 13.55 15.92 -7.53
CA LEU A 39 14.86 16.54 -7.26
C LEU A 39 15.80 15.66 -6.44
N LEU A 40 15.27 14.75 -5.62
CA LEU A 40 16.08 13.88 -4.76
C LEU A 40 16.58 12.64 -5.52
N ALA A 41 15.76 12.05 -6.38
CA ALA A 41 16.10 10.83 -7.12
C ALA A 41 16.66 9.70 -6.24
N GLN A 42 16.17 9.58 -5.00
CA GLN A 42 16.65 8.66 -3.94
C GLN A 42 18.09 8.89 -3.45
N ASP A 43 18.74 9.98 -3.85
CA ASP A 43 20.00 10.40 -3.24
C ASP A 43 19.71 11.16 -1.94
N PHE A 44 19.96 10.50 -0.81
CA PHE A 44 19.79 11.07 0.53
C PHE A 44 21.09 11.62 1.13
N ASN A 45 22.21 11.59 0.40
CA ASN A 45 23.48 12.14 0.90
C ASN A 45 23.42 13.68 0.92
N ALA A 46 23.88 14.29 2.01
CA ALA A 46 23.99 15.74 2.15
C ALA A 46 25.38 16.11 2.70
N THR A 47 25.96 17.20 2.22
CA THR A 47 27.27 17.70 2.67
C THR A 47 27.15 18.71 3.81
N ALA A 48 25.97 19.30 3.99
CA ALA A 48 25.65 20.23 5.07
C ALA A 48 24.17 20.12 5.49
N PRO A 49 23.79 20.62 6.68
CA PRO A 49 22.39 20.71 7.09
C PRO A 49 21.52 21.50 6.10
N ASN A 50 20.21 21.26 6.15
CA ASN A 50 19.18 21.97 5.36
C ASN A 50 19.26 21.84 3.83
N GLN A 51 19.97 20.85 3.29
CA GLN A 51 20.05 20.61 1.84
C GLN A 51 18.95 19.66 1.31
N LYS A 52 18.50 18.71 2.14
CA LYS A 52 17.53 17.68 1.77
C LYS A 52 16.63 17.39 2.97
N TRP A 53 15.33 17.26 2.73
CA TRP A 53 14.31 17.05 3.76
C TRP A 53 13.44 15.87 3.33
N ALA A 54 13.21 14.92 4.24
CA ALA A 54 12.32 13.79 4.03
C ALA A 54 11.47 13.61 5.30
N GLY A 55 10.21 13.22 5.13
CA GLY A 55 9.28 12.96 6.23
C GLY A 55 8.26 11.90 5.82
N ASP A 56 7.69 11.25 6.82
CA ASP A 56 6.63 10.25 6.65
C ASP A 56 5.47 10.55 7.62
N ILE A 57 4.28 10.03 7.31
CA ILE A 57 3.11 10.15 8.18
C ILE A 57 2.73 8.76 8.67
N THR A 58 2.78 8.58 9.99
CA THR A 58 2.29 7.37 10.64
C THR A 58 0.86 7.60 11.15
N TYR A 59 -0.07 6.77 10.70
CA TYR A 59 -1.43 6.76 11.24
C TYR A 59 -1.47 6.03 12.58
N VAL A 60 -2.08 6.67 13.58
CA VAL A 60 -2.40 6.03 14.86
C VAL A 60 -3.85 5.54 14.80
N ALA A 61 -4.06 4.25 15.08
CA ALA A 61 -5.38 3.66 15.06
C ALA A 61 -6.24 4.18 16.22
N THR A 62 -7.50 4.53 15.94
CA THR A 62 -8.51 4.91 16.93
C THR A 62 -9.72 3.97 16.86
N SER A 63 -10.55 3.96 17.91
CA SER A 63 -11.78 3.16 17.99
C SER A 63 -12.95 3.74 17.17
N GLU A 64 -12.77 4.88 16.52
CA GLU A 64 -13.85 5.69 15.92
C GLU A 64 -14.05 5.40 14.42
N GLY A 65 -13.65 4.20 13.97
CA GLY A 65 -13.66 3.80 12.56
C GLY A 65 -15.01 3.35 12.01
#